data_AF-A0AAN0R5N1-F1
#
_entry.id   AF-A0AAN0R5N1-F1
#
_cell.length_a   1.000
_cell.length_b   1.000
_cell.length_c   1.000
_cell.angle_alpha   90.00
_cell.angle_beta   90.00
_cell.angle_gamma   90.00
#
_symmetry.space_group_name_H-M   'P 1'
#
loop_
_entity.id
_entity.type
_entity.pdbx_description
1 polymer ?
#
loop_
_entity_poly.entity_id
_entity_poly.type
_entity_poly.pdbx_seq_one_letter_code
_entity_poly.pdbx_strand_id
1 'polypeptide(L)'
;MKYVQDRSFIATFTSVTPGYEGWLDSMEGTPRERRCQWLTVSSSSEVKSPQRFWFGYFEGDRHGYQVRAVESGEGYAHYDIWDLSGQSYIGYYAKSDEPVSWRVRVDGTKIEQPQIQVYQGVTLAAPGLAMVSVANRKPWDDHYVGVGKPNVLTFEMAVQDVNVPNFSNVSLYRRR
;
A
#
# COMPACT_ATOMS: atom_id res chain seq x y z
N MET A 1 -10.97 18.77 -2.37
CA MET A 1 -9.60 18.24 -2.56
C MET A 1 -9.24 18.31 -4.04
N LYS A 2 -8.02 18.71 -4.38
CA LYS A 2 -7.54 18.83 -5.76
C LYS A 2 -6.53 17.72 -6.06
N TYR A 3 -6.72 16.98 -7.14
CA TYR A 3 -5.76 15.99 -7.60
C TYR A 3 -4.51 16.65 -8.20
N VAL A 4 -3.34 16.10 -7.92
CA VAL A 4 -2.04 16.64 -8.34
C VAL A 4 -1.24 15.52 -9.02
N GLN A 5 -1.27 15.54 -10.35
CA GLN A 5 -0.72 14.48 -11.19
C GLN A 5 0.79 14.33 -11.05
N ASP A 6 1.53 15.43 -11.02
CA ASP A 6 3.00 15.45 -10.96
C ASP A 6 3.59 14.89 -9.67
N ARG A 7 2.78 14.80 -8.61
CA ARG A 7 3.15 14.14 -7.35
C ARG A 7 2.63 12.72 -7.21
N SER A 8 1.89 12.24 -8.20
CA SER A 8 1.25 10.92 -8.19
C SER A 8 2.10 9.88 -8.91
N PHE A 9 2.10 8.65 -8.42
CA PHE A 9 2.99 7.60 -8.92
C PHE A 9 2.42 6.18 -8.72
N ILE A 10 3.05 5.20 -9.36
CA ILE A 10 2.83 3.78 -9.08
C ILE A 10 4.12 3.20 -8.50
N ALA A 11 4.00 2.43 -7.43
CA ALA A 11 5.13 1.77 -6.80
C ALA A 11 4.78 0.38 -6.26
N THR A 12 5.82 -0.41 -6.03
CA THR A 12 5.76 -1.66 -5.26
C THR A 12 6.55 -1.49 -3.96
N PHE A 13 6.19 -2.24 -2.93
CA PHE A 13 6.81 -2.14 -1.61
C PHE A 13 7.32 -3.50 -1.15
N THR A 14 8.57 -3.54 -0.69
CA THR A 14 9.20 -4.71 -0.07
C THR A 14 9.57 -4.35 1.35
N SER A 15 9.00 -5.02 2.35
CA SER A 15 9.45 -4.88 3.72
C SER A 15 10.87 -5.44 3.84
N VAL A 16 11.75 -4.61 4.40
CA VAL A 16 13.14 -4.96 4.73
C VAL A 16 13.37 -4.96 6.24
N THR A 17 12.26 -4.95 7.00
CA THR A 17 12.31 -4.96 8.46
C THR A 17 12.78 -6.33 8.93
N PRO A 18 13.84 -6.41 9.77
CA PRO A 18 14.35 -7.69 10.25
C PRO A 18 13.26 -8.54 10.90
N GLY A 19 13.07 -9.76 10.38
CA GLY A 19 12.06 -10.70 10.83
C GLY A 19 10.64 -10.46 10.29
N TYR A 20 10.46 -9.50 9.39
CA TYR A 20 9.20 -9.22 8.67
C TYR A 20 9.48 -8.94 7.18
N GLU A 21 10.44 -9.63 6.59
CA GLU A 21 10.83 -9.46 5.19
C GLU A 21 9.77 -10.04 4.24
N GLY A 22 9.52 -9.35 3.13
CA GLY A 22 8.54 -9.81 2.13
C GLY A 22 7.91 -8.67 1.35
N TRP A 23 6.99 -8.96 0.44
CA TRP A 23 6.29 -7.94 -0.33
C TRP A 23 5.03 -7.48 0.39
N LEU A 24 4.81 -6.16 0.39
CA LEU A 24 3.54 -5.61 0.82
C LEU A 24 2.48 -6.00 -0.23
N ASP A 25 1.41 -6.61 0.24
CA ASP A 25 0.32 -7.08 -0.59
C ASP A 25 -1.03 -6.66 0.01
N SER A 26 -2.09 -6.68 -0.80
CA SER A 26 -3.46 -6.43 -0.39
C SER A 26 -4.32 -7.69 -0.49
N MET A 27 -4.88 -8.13 0.64
CA MET A 27 -5.82 -9.26 0.69
C MET A 27 -7.13 -8.85 1.36
N GLU A 28 -8.27 -9.25 0.78
CA GLU A 28 -9.57 -9.23 1.47
C GLU A 28 -9.84 -10.62 2.09
N GLY A 29 -10.43 -10.65 3.30
CA GLY A 29 -10.68 -11.87 4.07
C GLY A 29 -12.10 -11.93 4.65
N THR A 30 -12.61 -13.12 4.99
CA THR A 30 -14.05 -13.30 5.27
C THR A 30 -14.42 -12.72 6.64
N PRO A 31 -15.62 -12.12 6.81
CA PRO A 31 -15.96 -11.26 7.95
C PRO A 31 -15.98 -11.90 9.34
N ARG A 32 -15.79 -13.21 9.48
CA ARG A 32 -16.00 -13.90 10.76
C ARG A 32 -14.80 -13.83 11.72
N GLU A 33 -13.60 -13.48 11.27
CA GLU A 33 -12.41 -13.62 12.14
C GLU A 33 -11.43 -12.45 12.24
N ARG A 34 -11.41 -11.43 11.36
CA ARG A 34 -10.29 -10.46 11.38
C ARG A 34 -10.75 -9.01 11.31
N ARG A 35 -10.73 -8.36 12.47
CA ARG A 35 -10.88 -6.92 12.64
C ARG A 35 -9.62 -6.23 12.09
N CYS A 36 -9.77 -5.55 10.95
CA CYS A 36 -8.94 -4.42 10.48
C CYS A 36 -7.61 -4.70 9.74
N GLN A 37 -7.46 -5.59 8.74
CA GLN A 37 -6.14 -5.75 8.11
C GLN A 37 -6.23 -6.12 6.62
N TRP A 38 -6.17 -5.11 5.75
CA TRP A 38 -6.18 -5.26 4.26
C TRP A 38 -4.79 -5.30 3.66
N LEU A 39 -3.76 -5.04 4.47
CA LEU A 39 -2.36 -5.09 4.07
C LEU A 39 -1.72 -6.30 4.75
N THR A 40 -0.95 -7.06 3.98
CA THR A 40 -0.13 -8.17 4.47
C THR A 40 1.31 -7.99 4.01
N VAL A 41 2.26 -8.59 4.71
CA VAL A 41 3.60 -8.84 4.17
C VAL A 41 3.70 -10.33 3.83
N SER A 42 3.74 -10.63 2.54
CA SER A 42 3.81 -11.98 2.00
C SER A 42 5.25 -12.37 1.67
N SER A 43 5.60 -13.64 1.86
CA SER A 43 6.94 -14.13 1.51
C SER A 43 7.15 -14.06 0.00
N SER A 44 8.40 -13.79 -0.42
CA SER A 44 8.79 -13.84 -1.85
C SER A 44 8.68 -15.23 -2.47
N SER A 45 8.50 -16.28 -1.66
CA SER A 45 8.25 -17.65 -2.14
C SER A 45 6.79 -17.91 -2.52
N GLU A 46 5.86 -17.13 -1.98
CA GLU A 46 4.41 -17.34 -2.14
C GLU A 46 3.83 -16.47 -3.24
N VAL A 47 4.43 -15.29 -3.44
CA VAL A 47 4.01 -14.35 -4.46
C VAL A 47 5.04 -14.39 -5.59
N LYS A 48 4.59 -14.46 -6.85
CA LYS A 48 5.51 -14.50 -8.01
C LYS A 48 5.99 -13.10 -8.44
N SER A 49 5.22 -12.04 -8.18
CA SER A 49 5.65 -10.65 -8.40
C SER A 49 4.93 -9.68 -7.47
N PRO A 50 5.56 -8.55 -7.12
CA PRO A 50 5.00 -7.62 -6.14
C PRO A 50 3.70 -6.96 -6.61
N GLN A 51 2.75 -6.83 -5.70
CA GLN A 51 1.55 -6.01 -5.88
C GLN A 51 1.96 -4.56 -6.16
N ARG A 52 1.34 -3.99 -7.20
CA ARG A 52 1.53 -2.59 -7.57
C ARG A 52 0.46 -1.73 -6.92
N PHE A 53 0.85 -0.55 -6.48
CA PHE A 53 -0.02 0.39 -5.81
C PHE A 53 0.03 1.74 -6.50
N TRP A 54 -1.13 2.26 -6.86
CA TRP A 54 -1.30 3.65 -7.30
C TRP A 54 -1.39 4.56 -6.08
N PHE A 55 -0.56 5.60 -6.07
CA PHE A 55 -0.50 6.66 -5.07
C PHE A 55 -0.92 7.98 -5.73
N GLY A 56 -2.19 8.35 -5.58
CA GLY A 56 -2.70 9.62 -6.07
C GLY A 56 -2.63 10.71 -5.04
N TYR A 57 -1.86 11.76 -5.30
CA TYR A 57 -1.73 12.88 -4.37
C TYR A 57 -2.90 13.86 -4.49
N PHE A 58 -3.49 14.22 -3.35
CA PHE A 58 -4.53 15.22 -3.24
C PHE A 58 -4.10 16.35 -2.30
N GLU A 59 -4.40 17.60 -2.70
CA GLU A 59 -4.23 18.81 -1.90
C GLU A 59 -5.56 19.33 -1.32
N GLY A 60 -5.46 20.06 -0.22
CA GLY A 60 -6.57 20.61 0.56
C GLY A 60 -6.40 20.36 2.05
N ASP A 61 -7.49 20.39 2.80
CA ASP A 61 -7.49 20.27 4.26
C ASP A 61 -6.91 18.93 4.77
N ARG A 62 -7.05 17.87 3.96
CA ARG A 62 -6.54 16.52 4.23
C ARG A 62 -5.57 16.08 3.13
N HIS A 63 -4.46 16.81 2.97
CA HIS A 63 -3.50 16.48 1.93
C HIS A 63 -2.80 15.12 2.16
N GLY A 64 -2.53 14.39 1.09
CA GLY A 64 -1.87 13.09 1.14
C GLY A 64 -2.19 12.21 -0.05
N TYR A 65 -1.83 10.93 0.05
CA TYR A 65 -2.01 9.94 -1.01
C TYR A 65 -3.26 9.10 -0.79
N GLN A 66 -4.15 9.07 -1.77
CA GLN A 66 -5.07 7.95 -1.89
C GLN A 66 -4.31 6.76 -2.48
N VAL A 67 -4.48 5.59 -1.88
CA VAL A 67 -3.76 4.38 -2.27
C VAL A 67 -4.75 3.36 -2.80
N ARG A 68 -4.44 2.78 -3.96
CA ARG A 68 -5.28 1.77 -4.63
C ARG A 68 -4.38 0.66 -5.17
N ALA A 69 -4.84 -0.58 -5.09
CA ALA A 69 -4.18 -1.66 -5.81
C ALA A 69 -4.39 -1.46 -7.31
N VAL A 70 -3.36 -1.71 -8.11
CA VAL A 70 -3.46 -1.79 -9.57
C VAL A 70 -2.99 -3.16 -10.02
N GLU A 71 -3.50 -3.60 -11.17
CA GLU A 71 -3.25 -4.95 -11.66
C GLU A 71 -1.74 -5.24 -11.84
N SER A 72 -1.26 -6.29 -11.15
CA SER A 72 -0.04 -7.03 -11.46
C SER A 72 -0.33 -8.02 -12.59
N GLY A 73 0.66 -8.40 -13.40
CA GLY A 73 0.44 -9.25 -14.59
C GLY A 73 -0.15 -10.65 -14.31
N GLU A 74 -0.19 -11.51 -15.33
CA GLU A 74 -0.72 -12.88 -15.18
C GLU A 74 0.00 -13.69 -14.07
N GLY A 75 -0.79 -14.24 -13.13
CA GLY A 75 -0.30 -15.12 -12.07
C GLY A 75 0.32 -14.43 -10.84
N TYR A 76 -0.05 -13.18 -10.57
CA TYR A 76 0.57 -12.34 -9.55
C TYR A 76 -0.44 -11.75 -8.56
N ALA A 77 -0.13 -11.85 -7.25
CA ALA A 77 -0.80 -11.26 -6.09
C ALA A 77 -2.35 -11.21 -6.15
N HIS A 78 -2.98 -12.26 -5.60
CA HIS A 78 -4.40 -12.33 -5.20
C HIS A 78 -5.51 -11.91 -6.18
N TYR A 79 -5.30 -12.01 -7.50
CA TYR A 79 -6.42 -11.83 -8.44
C TYR A 79 -7.42 -13.01 -8.48
N ASP A 80 -7.00 -14.22 -8.11
CA ASP A 80 -7.91 -15.38 -8.08
C ASP A 80 -8.77 -15.42 -6.81
N ILE A 81 -8.49 -14.54 -5.85
CA ILE A 81 -9.12 -14.50 -4.53
C ILE A 81 -9.32 -13.02 -4.14
N TRP A 82 -10.39 -12.41 -4.68
CA TRP A 82 -11.31 -11.47 -4.00
C TRP A 82 -11.46 -10.06 -4.56
N ASP A 83 -12.73 -9.70 -4.77
CA ASP A 83 -13.25 -8.36 -4.98
C ASP A 83 -12.85 -7.46 -3.81
N LEU A 84 -11.82 -6.62 -4.00
CA LEU A 84 -11.72 -5.38 -3.22
C LEU A 84 -13.07 -4.65 -3.33
N SER A 85 -13.55 -4.07 -2.24
CA SER A 85 -14.79 -3.26 -2.23
C SER A 85 -14.95 -2.45 -3.53
N GLY A 86 -16.17 -2.33 -4.08
CA GLY A 86 -16.46 -1.74 -5.40
C GLY A 86 -16.01 -0.28 -5.64
N GLN A 87 -15.29 0.29 -4.68
CA GLN A 87 -14.63 1.57 -4.69
C GLN A 87 -13.10 1.47 -4.93
N SER A 88 -12.49 0.27 -5.00
CA SER A 88 -11.08 -0.04 -5.31
C SER A 88 -10.02 0.70 -4.48
N TYR A 89 -10.27 0.97 -3.20
CA TYR A 89 -9.31 1.62 -2.29
C TYR A 89 -8.59 0.60 -1.40
N ILE A 90 -7.35 0.93 -1.03
CA ILE A 90 -6.65 0.26 0.07
C ILE A 90 -6.90 1.07 1.34
N GLY A 91 -7.61 0.45 2.29
CA GLY A 91 -8.01 1.10 3.53
C GLY A 91 -7.80 0.20 4.74
N TYR A 92 -7.22 0.76 5.80
CA TYR A 92 -7.37 0.22 7.15
C TYR A 92 -8.76 0.65 7.64
N TYR A 93 -9.73 -0.28 7.71
CA TYR A 93 -11.05 0.03 8.26
C TYR A 93 -10.98 0.23 9.77
N ALA A 94 -10.66 1.45 10.20
CA ALA A 94 -11.41 2.03 11.29
C ALA A 94 -12.55 2.82 10.63
N LYS A 95 -13.69 2.16 10.32
CA LYS A 95 -14.92 2.74 9.72
C LYS A 95 -14.74 4.19 9.23
N SER A 96 -14.12 4.37 8.07
CA SER A 96 -13.95 5.69 7.46
C SER A 96 -14.92 5.78 6.30
N ASP A 97 -15.90 6.68 6.39
CA ASP A 97 -16.84 6.98 5.31
C ASP A 97 -16.16 7.76 4.16
N GLU A 98 -14.89 8.12 4.33
CA GLU A 98 -14.07 8.86 3.37
C GLU A 98 -12.74 8.15 3.05
N PRO A 99 -12.16 8.38 1.85
CA PRO A 99 -10.83 7.87 1.51
C PRO A 99 -9.72 8.36 2.46
N VAL A 100 -8.87 7.43 2.90
CA VAL A 100 -7.73 7.72 3.78
C VAL A 100 -6.57 8.33 2.97
N SER A 101 -6.00 9.43 3.45
CA SER A 101 -4.94 10.19 2.75
C SER A 101 -3.53 9.83 3.23
N TRP A 102 -3.02 8.66 2.88
CA TRP A 102 -1.72 8.13 3.31
C TRP A 102 -0.52 9.08 3.18
N ARG A 103 0.45 8.92 4.08
CA ARG A 103 1.73 9.64 4.07
C ARG A 103 2.85 8.65 3.75
N VAL A 104 3.64 8.98 2.73
CA VAL A 104 4.86 8.24 2.35
C VAL A 104 6.06 9.07 2.78
N ARG A 105 6.97 8.47 3.53
CA ARG A 105 8.22 9.11 3.99
C ARG A 105 9.42 8.28 3.63
N VAL A 106 10.48 8.93 3.16
CA VAL A 106 11.81 8.35 2.89
C VAL A 106 12.74 8.90 3.95
N ASP A 107 13.34 8.04 4.76
CA ASP A 107 14.23 8.43 5.87
C ASP A 107 13.61 9.52 6.77
N GLY A 108 12.32 9.37 7.08
CA GLY A 108 11.55 10.30 7.91
C GLY A 108 11.05 11.57 7.20
N THR A 109 11.51 11.84 5.98
CA THR A 109 11.12 13.03 5.20
C THR A 109 9.98 12.71 4.24
N LYS A 110 8.99 13.61 4.14
CA LYS A 110 7.88 13.45 3.20
C LYS A 110 8.42 13.50 1.76
N ILE A 111 7.99 12.56 0.92
CA ILE A 111 8.26 12.65 -0.52
C ILE A 111 7.38 13.74 -1.14
N GLU A 112 7.99 14.67 -1.87
CA GLU A 112 7.27 15.77 -2.55
C GLU A 112 7.15 15.53 -4.04
N GLN A 113 8.25 15.12 -4.69
CA GLN A 113 8.30 14.78 -6.10
C GLN A 113 8.86 13.37 -6.27
N PRO A 114 8.02 12.38 -6.58
CA PRO A 114 8.48 11.02 -6.83
C PRO A 114 9.28 10.96 -8.13
N GLN A 115 10.32 10.15 -8.15
CA GLN A 115 11.13 9.83 -9.32
C GLN A 115 11.14 8.32 -9.54
N ILE A 116 11.33 7.88 -10.78
CA ILE A 116 11.45 6.46 -11.12
C ILE A 116 12.81 5.97 -10.59
N GLN A 117 12.79 5.39 -9.39
CA GLN A 117 13.96 4.83 -8.71
C GLN A 117 13.51 3.92 -7.55
N VAL A 118 14.50 3.30 -6.90
CA VAL A 118 14.29 2.59 -5.64
C VAL A 118 14.62 3.54 -4.48
N TYR A 119 13.66 3.72 -3.58
CA TYR A 119 13.84 4.43 -2.33
C TYR A 119 14.02 3.45 -1.18
N GLN A 120 14.94 3.76 -0.29
CA GLN A 120 15.26 3.00 0.91
C GLN A 120 14.65 3.67 2.15
N GLY A 121 14.55 2.95 3.27
CA GLY A 121 14.11 3.55 4.52
C GLY A 121 12.67 4.09 4.48
N VAL A 122 11.84 3.53 3.60
CA VAL A 122 10.49 4.06 3.35
C VAL A 122 9.56 3.60 4.45
N THR A 123 8.72 4.53 4.91
CA THR A 123 7.68 4.25 5.89
C THR A 123 6.34 4.80 5.45
N LEU A 124 5.28 4.08 5.82
CA LEU A 124 3.90 4.41 5.48
C LEU A 124 3.11 4.75 6.75
N ALA A 125 2.25 5.76 6.67
CA ALA A 125 1.37 6.13 7.77
C ALA A 125 -0.02 6.52 7.29
N ALA A 126 -1.04 6.13 8.04
CA ALA A 126 -2.38 6.70 7.90
C ALA A 126 -2.43 8.09 8.58
N PRO A 127 -3.11 9.10 8.00
CA PRO A 127 -3.28 10.41 8.62
C PRO A 127 -3.85 10.32 10.03
N GLY A 128 -3.22 11.01 10.97
CA GLY A 128 -3.73 11.16 12.34
C GLY A 128 -3.81 9.87 13.15
N LEU A 129 -3.41 8.72 12.60
CA LEU A 129 -3.79 7.41 13.14
C LEU A 129 -2.63 6.44 13.40
N ALA A 130 -1.40 6.77 12.95
CA ALA A 130 -0.09 6.11 13.23
C ALA A 130 0.54 5.36 12.04
N MET A 131 1.75 4.82 12.29
CA MET A 131 2.59 4.12 11.32
C MET A 131 2.12 2.70 11.06
N VAL A 132 2.33 2.24 9.82
CA VAL A 132 2.19 0.84 9.41
C VAL A 132 3.18 -0.03 10.21
N SER A 133 2.67 -1.06 10.86
CA SER A 133 3.39 -1.79 11.92
C SER A 133 2.77 -3.16 12.24
N VAL A 134 3.51 -4.03 12.92
CA VAL A 134 3.06 -5.39 13.30
C VAL A 134 3.18 -5.59 14.82
N ALA A 135 2.23 -6.32 15.40
CA ALA A 135 2.18 -6.54 16.86
C ALA A 135 3.07 -7.69 17.33
N ASN A 136 2.95 -8.89 16.74
CA ASN A 136 3.68 -10.11 17.11
C ASN A 136 3.79 -11.06 15.89
N ARG A 137 4.83 -11.90 15.83
CA ARG A 137 5.04 -12.91 14.77
C ARG A 137 4.70 -14.32 15.23
N LYS A 138 3.83 -15.02 14.48
CA LYS A 138 3.75 -16.49 14.49
C LYS A 138 4.35 -17.01 13.17
N PRO A 139 5.14 -18.10 13.16
CA PRO A 139 5.86 -18.58 11.97
C PRO A 139 5.00 -18.96 10.76
N TRP A 140 3.69 -19.12 10.91
CA TRP A 140 2.78 -19.69 9.92
C TRP A 140 1.63 -18.73 9.52
N ASP A 141 1.70 -17.46 9.92
CA ASP A 141 0.65 -16.48 9.63
C ASP A 141 1.17 -15.53 8.55
N ASP A 142 0.46 -15.43 7.42
CA ASP A 142 0.62 -14.31 6.50
C ASP A 142 0.48 -13.02 7.32
N HIS A 143 1.50 -12.15 7.27
CA HIS A 143 1.65 -11.13 8.30
C HIS A 143 0.71 -9.97 8.04
N TYR A 144 -0.48 -10.06 8.62
CA TYR A 144 -1.41 -8.96 8.64
C TYR A 144 -0.76 -7.72 9.26
N VAL A 145 -0.77 -6.63 8.50
CA VAL A 145 -0.21 -5.35 8.92
C VAL A 145 -1.26 -4.56 9.68
N GLY A 146 -0.84 -3.95 10.79
CA GLY A 146 -1.65 -3.05 11.61
C GLY A 146 -1.14 -1.61 11.54
N VAL A 147 -1.82 -0.73 12.27
CA VAL A 147 -1.41 0.66 12.45
C VAL A 147 -1.17 0.90 13.96
N GLY A 148 -0.11 1.64 14.29
CA GLY A 148 0.21 2.01 15.68
C GLY A 148 0.59 0.85 16.60
N LYS A 149 1.14 -0.24 16.03
CA LYS A 149 1.70 -1.40 16.74
C LYS A 149 3.19 -1.19 17.03
N PRO A 150 3.80 -2.00 17.93
CA PRO A 150 5.17 -1.79 18.38
C PRO A 150 6.23 -1.88 17.28
N ASN A 151 6.09 -2.79 16.30
CA ASN A 151 7.11 -3.02 15.28
C ASN A 151 6.77 -2.27 14.01
N VAL A 152 7.28 -1.04 13.85
CA VAL A 152 7.09 -0.25 12.63
C VAL A 152 7.80 -0.93 11.46
N LEU A 153 7.09 -1.04 10.33
CA LEU A 153 7.66 -1.60 9.11
C LEU A 153 8.40 -0.52 8.31
N THR A 154 9.64 -0.85 7.95
CA THR A 154 10.47 -0.16 6.99
C THR A 154 10.49 -0.93 5.67
N PHE A 155 10.36 -0.20 4.58
CA PHE A 155 10.23 -0.73 3.23
C PHE A 155 11.31 -0.19 2.30
N GLU A 156 11.64 -1.00 1.30
CA GLU A 156 12.09 -0.55 -0.01
C GLU A 156 10.86 -0.23 -0.88
N MET A 157 10.87 0.95 -1.52
CA MET A 157 9.81 1.35 -2.45
C MET A 157 10.41 1.50 -3.85
N ALA A 158 9.97 0.68 -4.80
CA ALA A 158 10.34 0.81 -6.19
C ALA A 158 9.26 1.58 -6.95
N VAL A 159 9.54 2.84 -7.30
CA VAL A 159 8.64 3.66 -8.13
C VAL A 159 8.81 3.26 -9.59
N GLN A 160 7.71 2.91 -10.22
CA GLN A 160 7.68 2.37 -11.59
C GLN A 160 7.19 3.42 -12.58
N ASP A 161 6.21 4.22 -12.18
CA ASP A 161 5.59 5.25 -13.01
C ASP A 161 5.38 6.52 -12.18
N VAL A 162 5.59 7.69 -12.77
CA VAL A 162 5.35 9.02 -12.18
C VAL A 162 4.46 9.84 -13.09
N ASN A 163 3.91 10.95 -12.62
CA ASN A 163 2.95 11.76 -13.38
C ASN A 163 1.71 10.95 -13.83
N VAL A 164 1.30 9.95 -13.04
CA VAL A 164 0.18 9.07 -13.40
C VAL A 164 -1.14 9.83 -13.31
N PRO A 165 -2.15 9.56 -14.15
CA PRO A 165 -3.41 10.28 -14.12
C PRO A 165 -4.27 9.94 -12.88
N ASN A 166 -5.36 10.67 -12.69
CA ASN A 166 -6.31 10.33 -11.62
C ASN A 166 -6.90 8.94 -11.87
N PHE A 167 -7.08 8.15 -10.82
CA PHE A 167 -7.59 6.80 -10.93
C PHE A 167 -9.05 6.80 -11.36
N SER A 168 -9.32 6.26 -12.54
CA SER A 168 -10.67 6.13 -13.11
C SER A 168 -11.15 4.68 -13.19
N ASN A 169 -10.27 3.74 -13.52
CA ASN A 169 -10.53 2.30 -13.50
C ASN A 169 -9.22 1.51 -13.32
N VAL A 170 -9.36 0.23 -12.97
CA VAL A 170 -8.20 -0.67 -12.74
C VAL A 170 -7.46 -0.97 -14.05
N SER A 171 -8.20 -1.20 -15.15
CA SER A 171 -7.64 -1.62 -16.45
C SER A 171 -6.70 -0.59 -17.10
N LEU A 172 -6.83 0.70 -16.75
CA LEU A 172 -5.95 1.77 -17.22
C LEU A 172 -4.49 1.56 -16.76
N TYR A 173 -4.28 0.80 -15.69
CA TYR A 173 -2.97 0.53 -15.12
C TYR A 173 -2.48 -0.90 -15.32
N ARG A 174 -3.22 -1.70 -16.13
CA ARG A 174 -2.81 -3.04 -16.54
C ARG A 174 -1.52 -2.95 -17.38
N ARG A 175 -0.49 -3.71 -17.00
CA ARG A 175 0.67 -3.89 -17.88
C ARG A 175 0.25 -4.70 -19.11
N ARG A 176 0.56 -4.19 -20.29
CA ARG A 176 0.48 -4.96 -21.54
C ARG A 176 1.64 -5.94 -21.63
#